data_AF-A0A2R6HYU5-F1
#
_entry.id   AF-A0A2R6HYU5-F1
#
_cell.length_a   1.000
_cell.length_b   1.000
_cell.length_c   1.000
_cell.angle_alpha   90.00
_cell.angle_beta   90.00
_cell.angle_gamma   90.00
#
_symmetry.space_group_name_H-M   'P 1'
#
loop_
_entity.id
_entity.type
_entity.pdbx_description
1 polymer ?
#
loop_
_entity_poly.entity_id
_entity_poly.type
_entity_poly.pdbx_seq_one_letter_code
_entity_poly.pdbx_strand_id
1 'polypeptide(L)'
;MSTVENGGNYGRNVREGTHWFSTANPSEEPGPDECPKKVASGPRADEDEELLDPVIEYRHRRSTTAPIDGSVVIGGSVYDDSAVGGIREKYVFGNWSGDGVIRPDGEIFAATPPSPQDESDLWSIEELRIAETDNGRLNRYVLAFGRDHDGELSVLTTENFTPTGGTGAVHRLVSPEDAEGSSR
;
A
#
# COMPACT_ATOMS: atom_id res chain seq x y z
N MET A 1 -2.11 10.26 -14.13
CA MET A 1 -1.18 9.20 -13.68
C MET A 1 -0.11 9.85 -12.82
N SER A 2 -0.14 9.67 -11.50
CA SER A 2 0.93 10.17 -10.62
C SER A 2 2.08 9.17 -10.68
N THR A 3 3.05 9.45 -11.54
CA THR A 3 4.35 8.76 -11.51
C THR A 3 5.24 9.56 -10.57
N VAL A 4 6.02 8.88 -9.71
CA VAL A 4 6.99 9.58 -8.88
C VAL A 4 8.11 10.10 -9.80
N GLU A 5 8.07 11.39 -10.07
CA GLU A 5 9.05 12.10 -10.88
C GLU A 5 10.05 12.80 -9.99
N ASN A 6 11.29 12.90 -10.48
CA ASN A 6 12.32 13.60 -9.76
C ASN A 6 11.92 15.08 -9.60
N GLY A 7 11.75 15.52 -8.35
CA GLY A 7 11.36 16.89 -8.03
C GLY A 7 9.91 17.04 -7.55
N GLY A 8 9.05 16.04 -7.74
CA GLY A 8 7.64 16.13 -7.36
C GLY A 8 7.39 16.33 -5.86
N ASN A 9 6.24 16.92 -5.54
CA ASN A 9 5.91 17.45 -4.22
C ASN A 9 5.15 16.49 -3.27
N TYR A 10 5.55 15.22 -3.23
CA TYR A 10 4.87 14.09 -2.55
C TYR A 10 4.80 14.13 -1.00
N GLY A 11 5.07 15.26 -0.36
CA GLY A 11 5.01 15.41 1.09
C GLY A 11 4.92 16.88 1.49
N ARG A 12 3.83 17.24 2.17
CA ARG A 12 3.55 18.61 2.62
C ARG A 12 2.79 18.59 3.96
N ASN A 13 3.11 19.53 4.84
CA ASN A 13 2.46 19.68 6.16
C ASN A 13 1.06 20.31 6.11
N VAL A 14 0.45 20.38 4.93
CA VAL A 14 -0.89 20.96 4.70
C VAL A 14 -1.87 19.93 4.13
N ARG A 15 -1.42 18.69 3.92
CA ARG A 15 -2.23 17.57 3.41
C ARG A 15 -2.01 16.32 4.27
N GLU A 16 -3.08 15.55 4.46
CA GLU A 16 -3.05 14.16 4.93
C GLU A 16 -3.90 13.34 3.96
N GLY A 17 -3.27 12.52 3.10
CA GLY A 17 -3.99 11.91 1.99
C GLY A 17 -4.54 12.97 1.02
N THR A 18 -5.79 12.81 0.61
CA THR A 18 -6.56 13.79 -0.18
C THR A 18 -7.21 14.89 0.70
N HIS A 19 -7.03 14.83 2.02
CA HIS A 19 -7.60 15.79 2.97
C HIS A 19 -6.66 16.94 3.27
N TRP A 20 -7.23 18.09 3.63
CA TRP A 20 -6.47 19.24 4.08
C TRP A 20 -6.13 19.12 5.56
N PHE A 21 -4.93 19.55 5.93
CA PHE A 21 -4.42 19.40 7.29
C PHE A 21 -3.90 20.73 7.83
N SER A 22 -4.22 21.03 9.10
CA SER A 22 -3.69 22.18 9.82
C SER A 22 -2.77 21.74 10.95
N THR A 23 -1.51 22.18 10.92
CA THR A 23 -0.59 21.98 12.05
C THR A 23 -1.00 22.76 13.31
N ALA A 24 -1.81 23.81 13.15
CA ALA A 24 -2.29 24.62 14.27
C ALA A 24 -3.53 23.97 14.93
N ASN A 25 -4.41 23.38 14.13
CA ASN A 25 -5.64 22.71 14.57
C ASN A 25 -5.71 21.29 13.99
N PRO A 26 -4.86 20.35 14.43
CA PRO A 26 -4.68 19.04 13.78
C PRO A 26 -5.87 18.08 13.96
N SER A 27 -6.89 18.46 14.71
CA SER A 27 -8.12 17.68 14.91
C SER A 27 -9.31 18.19 14.09
N GLU A 28 -9.13 19.26 13.33
CA GLU A 28 -10.17 19.89 12.53
C GLU A 28 -9.69 20.02 11.08
N GLU A 29 -10.51 19.59 10.14
CA GLU A 29 -10.22 19.77 8.72
C GLU A 29 -10.42 21.26 8.36
N PRO A 30 -9.41 21.93 7.76
CA PRO A 30 -9.51 23.34 7.37
C PRO A 30 -10.66 23.58 6.39
N GLY A 31 -11.21 24.81 6.42
CA GLY A 31 -12.19 25.23 5.41
C GLY A 31 -11.53 25.37 4.02
N PRO A 32 -12.30 25.26 2.91
CA PRO A 32 -11.74 25.32 1.55
C PRO A 32 -10.91 26.58 1.22
N ASP A 33 -11.21 27.70 1.88
CA ASP A 33 -10.49 28.97 1.71
C ASP A 33 -9.12 29.00 2.40
N GLU A 34 -8.88 28.07 3.33
CA GLU A 34 -7.63 27.93 4.09
C GLU A 34 -6.66 26.92 3.45
N CYS A 35 -7.05 26.37 2.30
CA CYS A 35 -6.38 25.26 1.64
C CYS A 35 -5.42 25.73 0.53
N PRO A 36 -4.09 25.74 0.76
CA PRO A 36 -3.14 26.20 -0.25
C PRO A 36 -3.02 25.19 -1.39
N LYS A 37 -3.46 25.56 -2.60
CA LYS A 37 -3.39 24.70 -3.79
C LYS A 37 -2.00 24.59 -4.42
N LYS A 38 -1.13 25.55 -4.11
CA LYS A 38 0.20 25.74 -4.72
C LYS A 38 1.29 25.70 -3.66
N VAL A 39 2.52 25.39 -4.05
CA VAL A 39 3.67 25.37 -3.14
C VAL A 39 4.06 26.80 -2.75
N ALA A 40 3.50 27.31 -1.65
CA ALA A 40 3.63 28.73 -1.28
C ALA A 40 4.97 29.12 -0.64
N SER A 41 5.77 28.17 -0.12
CA SER A 41 7.04 28.49 0.56
C SER A 41 7.99 27.29 0.70
N GLY A 42 9.28 27.57 0.85
CA GLY A 42 10.35 26.58 1.00
C GLY A 42 11.37 26.57 -0.14
N PRO A 43 12.46 25.79 -0.03
CA PRO A 43 13.56 25.77 -1.00
C PRO A 43 13.19 25.20 -2.37
N ARG A 44 12.00 24.60 -2.51
CA ARG A 44 11.40 24.14 -3.78
C ARG A 44 10.04 24.79 -4.03
N ALA A 45 9.80 25.99 -3.47
CA ALA A 45 8.57 26.69 -3.74
C ALA A 45 8.55 27.17 -5.18
N ASP A 46 7.62 26.62 -5.94
CA ASP A 46 7.19 27.15 -7.22
C ASP A 46 5.71 27.52 -7.06
N GLU A 47 5.43 28.80 -7.21
CA GLU A 47 4.07 29.34 -7.05
C GLU A 47 3.12 28.85 -8.14
N ASP A 48 3.62 28.28 -9.23
CA ASP A 48 2.83 27.67 -10.29
C ASP A 48 2.72 26.14 -10.19
N GLU A 49 3.43 25.51 -9.24
CA GLU A 49 3.35 24.07 -8.99
C GLU A 49 2.16 23.74 -8.08
N GLU A 50 1.20 22.98 -8.63
CA GLU A 50 0.07 22.44 -7.87
C GLU A 50 0.51 21.27 -6.97
N LEU A 51 -0.14 21.13 -5.82
CA LEU A 51 0.06 19.98 -4.94
C LEU A 51 -0.47 18.70 -5.60
N LEU A 52 0.37 17.69 -5.70
CA LEU A 52 0.00 16.39 -6.22
C LEU A 52 -0.73 15.57 -5.14
N ASP A 53 -1.91 15.08 -5.49
CA ASP A 53 -2.66 14.15 -4.66
C ASP A 53 -2.02 12.74 -4.70
N PRO A 54 -2.18 11.95 -3.63
CA PRO A 54 -1.75 10.55 -3.64
C PRO A 54 -2.59 9.73 -4.61
N VAL A 55 -2.03 8.62 -5.10
CA VAL A 55 -2.78 7.64 -5.92
C VAL A 55 -3.48 6.58 -5.07
N ILE A 56 -3.01 6.35 -3.86
CA ILE A 56 -3.55 5.35 -2.93
C ILE A 56 -3.73 6.05 -1.59
N GLU A 57 -4.92 5.94 -1.03
CA GLU A 57 -5.24 6.44 0.29
C GLU A 57 -6.08 5.40 1.05
N TYR A 58 -5.73 5.18 2.32
CA TYR A 58 -6.53 4.37 3.23
C TYR A 58 -6.31 4.85 4.67
N ARG A 59 -7.28 4.59 5.54
CA ARG A 59 -7.22 5.04 6.93
C ARG A 59 -6.13 4.28 7.70
N HIS A 60 -5.38 5.01 8.53
CA HIS A 60 -4.37 4.43 9.42
C HIS A 60 -4.93 4.04 10.82
N ARG A 61 -6.24 4.24 11.09
CA ARG A 61 -6.91 3.85 12.35
C ARG A 61 -8.17 3.05 12.10
N ARG A 62 -8.40 2.08 12.98
CA ARG A 62 -9.63 1.28 13.05
C ARG A 62 -10.89 2.16 13.04
N SER A 63 -11.65 2.06 11.96
CA SER A 63 -13.05 2.44 11.85
C SER A 63 -13.82 1.21 11.36
N THR A 64 -15.07 1.04 11.77
CA THR A 64 -15.92 -0.11 11.36
C THR A 64 -16.18 -0.20 9.85
N THR A 65 -15.70 0.78 9.06
CA THR A 65 -15.90 0.91 7.62
C THR A 65 -14.60 1.02 6.81
N ALA A 66 -13.42 0.99 7.44
CA ALA A 66 -12.16 1.12 6.72
C ALA A 66 -11.66 -0.24 6.18
N PRO A 67 -11.22 -0.33 4.91
CA PRO A 67 -10.76 -1.59 4.31
C PRO A 67 -9.37 -2.06 4.80
N ILE A 68 -8.59 -1.21 5.49
CA ILE A 68 -7.24 -1.53 5.97
C ILE A 68 -7.08 -1.06 7.42
N ASP A 69 -6.56 -1.94 8.30
CA ASP A 69 -6.19 -1.67 9.69
C ASP A 69 -4.65 -1.74 9.80
N GLY A 70 -3.95 -0.68 9.38
CA GLY A 70 -2.50 -0.74 9.20
C GLY A 70 -1.78 0.46 9.78
N SER A 71 -0.93 0.21 10.79
CA SER A 71 -0.01 1.22 11.33
C SER A 71 1.32 1.28 10.58
N VAL A 72 1.67 0.20 9.85
CA VAL A 72 2.98 0.05 9.22
C VAL A 72 2.83 -0.50 7.80
N VAL A 73 2.93 0.42 6.85
CA VAL A 73 2.90 0.09 5.42
C VAL A 73 4.24 -0.52 5.01
N ILE A 74 4.18 -1.70 4.42
CA ILE A 74 5.32 -2.33 3.74
C ILE A 74 5.14 -2.06 2.25
N GLY A 75 5.99 -1.18 1.72
CA GLY A 75 6.01 -0.88 0.28
C GLY A 75 6.23 -2.14 -0.56
N GLY A 76 5.80 -2.10 -1.81
CA GLY A 76 5.92 -3.24 -2.71
C GLY A 76 6.29 -2.81 -4.14
N SER A 77 5.70 -3.46 -5.13
CA SER A 77 6.03 -3.26 -6.54
C SER A 77 4.80 -3.43 -7.42
N VAL A 78 4.82 -2.75 -8.58
CA VAL A 78 3.93 -3.13 -9.68
C VAL A 78 4.30 -4.54 -10.13
N TYR A 79 3.29 -5.40 -10.27
CA TYR A 79 3.44 -6.76 -10.78
C TYR A 79 3.21 -6.77 -12.30
N ASP A 80 4.26 -7.00 -13.08
CA ASP A 80 4.22 -6.97 -14.56
C ASP A 80 4.28 -8.39 -15.17
N ASP A 81 4.48 -9.41 -14.33
CA ASP A 81 4.55 -10.80 -14.77
C ASP A 81 3.15 -11.37 -15.10
N SER A 82 3.13 -12.49 -15.82
CA SER A 82 1.95 -13.22 -16.23
C SER A 82 1.55 -14.39 -15.32
N ALA A 83 2.42 -14.85 -14.42
CA ALA A 83 2.15 -16.03 -13.58
C ALA A 83 0.93 -15.83 -12.67
N VAL A 84 0.67 -14.60 -12.21
CA VAL A 84 -0.56 -14.26 -11.49
C VAL A 84 -1.38 -13.23 -12.26
N GLY A 85 -2.10 -13.69 -13.30
CA GLY A 85 -2.87 -12.80 -14.19
C GLY A 85 -3.84 -11.85 -13.48
N GLY A 86 -4.43 -12.25 -12.35
CA GLY A 86 -5.39 -11.42 -11.60
C GLY A 86 -4.80 -10.17 -10.94
N ILE A 87 -3.47 -10.07 -10.82
CA ILE A 87 -2.79 -8.91 -10.22
C ILE A 87 -1.80 -8.23 -11.16
N ARG A 88 -1.78 -8.64 -12.43
CA ARG A 88 -0.99 -7.99 -13.49
C ARG A 88 -1.35 -6.50 -13.58
N GLU A 89 -0.33 -5.66 -13.73
CA GLU A 89 -0.38 -4.19 -13.79
C GLU A 89 -0.90 -3.50 -12.52
N LYS A 90 -1.15 -4.25 -11.44
CA LYS A 90 -1.52 -3.70 -10.14
C LYS A 90 -0.28 -3.42 -9.30
N TYR A 91 -0.36 -2.40 -8.44
CA TYR A 91 0.65 -2.18 -7.40
C TYR A 91 0.35 -3.10 -6.22
N VAL A 92 1.22 -4.09 -6.00
CA VAL A 92 1.09 -5.05 -4.91
C VAL A 92 1.95 -4.58 -3.75
N PHE A 93 1.35 -4.42 -2.57
CA PHE A 93 2.02 -3.94 -1.36
C PHE A 93 1.44 -4.66 -0.14
N GLY A 94 1.95 -4.35 1.05
CA GLY A 94 1.48 -5.02 2.25
C GLY A 94 1.38 -4.11 3.47
N ASN A 95 0.70 -4.64 4.47
CA ASN A 95 0.68 -4.13 5.82
C ASN A 95 1.38 -5.15 6.71
N TRP A 96 2.23 -4.66 7.61
CA TRP A 96 3.05 -5.51 8.49
C TRP A 96 2.19 -6.52 9.27
N SER A 97 1.09 -6.05 9.86
CA SER A 97 0.05 -6.85 10.50
C SER A 97 -1.23 -6.02 10.67
N GLY A 98 -2.38 -6.63 10.39
CA GLY A 98 -3.70 -6.09 10.67
C GLY A 98 -4.06 -6.07 12.16
N ASP A 99 -3.32 -6.79 13.01
CA ASP A 99 -3.58 -6.88 14.47
C ASP A 99 -2.35 -6.46 15.30
N GLY A 100 -1.47 -5.65 14.69
CA GLY A 100 -0.24 -5.19 15.31
C GLY A 100 0.60 -6.36 15.84
N VAL A 101 1.15 -6.23 17.06
CA VAL A 101 1.99 -7.26 17.71
C VAL A 101 1.20 -8.49 18.22
N ILE A 102 -0.14 -8.46 18.20
CA ILE A 102 -0.97 -9.48 18.85
C ILE A 102 -0.94 -10.78 18.05
N ARG A 103 -1.09 -10.68 16.72
CA ARG A 103 -1.09 -11.82 15.82
C ARG A 103 -0.24 -11.54 14.58
N PRO A 104 0.45 -12.56 14.06
CA PRO A 104 1.12 -12.49 12.77
C PRO A 104 0.07 -12.48 11.65
N ASP A 105 -0.53 -11.31 11.43
CA ASP A 105 -1.71 -11.15 10.59
C ASP A 105 -1.43 -10.17 9.45
N GLY A 106 -0.29 -10.37 8.79
CA GLY A 106 0.16 -9.56 7.67
C GLY A 106 -0.81 -9.64 6.50
N GLU A 107 -0.98 -8.50 5.83
CA GLU A 107 -1.99 -8.32 4.80
C GLU A 107 -1.29 -7.92 3.51
N ILE A 108 -1.74 -8.50 2.39
CA ILE A 108 -1.22 -8.17 1.06
C ILE A 108 -2.38 -7.56 0.29
N PHE A 109 -2.10 -6.44 -0.38
CA PHE A 109 -3.09 -5.69 -1.14
C PHE A 109 -2.65 -5.56 -2.58
N ALA A 110 -3.63 -5.47 -3.47
CA ALA A 110 -3.43 -5.03 -4.84
C ALA A 110 -4.20 -3.72 -5.06
N ALA A 111 -3.49 -2.70 -5.53
CA ALA A 111 -4.08 -1.44 -5.94
C ALA A 111 -4.18 -1.38 -7.47
N THR A 112 -5.38 -1.13 -7.98
CA THR A 112 -5.68 -1.08 -9.41
C THR A 112 -5.76 0.37 -9.86
N PRO A 113 -4.98 0.80 -10.88
CA PRO A 113 -5.10 2.12 -11.47
C PRO A 113 -6.54 2.39 -11.97
N PRO A 114 -7.05 3.62 -11.84
CA PRO A 114 -8.37 3.96 -12.35
C PRO A 114 -8.39 3.92 -13.88
N SER A 115 -9.54 3.52 -14.41
CA SER A 115 -9.89 3.66 -15.82
C SER A 115 -10.27 5.11 -16.14
N PRO A 116 -10.15 5.58 -17.40
CA PRO A 116 -10.66 6.88 -17.81
C PRO A 116 -12.17 7.12 -17.58
N GLN A 117 -12.94 6.07 -17.22
CA GLN A 117 -14.36 6.18 -16.89
C GLN A 117 -14.63 6.32 -15.39
N ASP A 118 -13.62 6.18 -14.53
CA ASP A 118 -13.80 6.26 -13.09
C ASP A 118 -13.96 7.73 -12.64
N GLU A 119 -14.80 7.94 -11.63
CA GLU A 119 -15.07 9.28 -11.08
C GLU A 119 -13.95 9.77 -10.14
N SER A 120 -13.04 8.88 -9.75
CA SER A 120 -11.94 9.15 -8.82
C SER A 120 -10.60 8.78 -9.44
N ASP A 121 -9.60 9.62 -9.21
CA ASP A 121 -8.21 9.35 -9.57
C ASP A 121 -7.51 8.40 -8.56
N LEU A 122 -8.17 8.05 -7.45
CA LEU A 122 -7.67 7.09 -6.47
C LEU A 122 -7.77 5.67 -7.00
N TRP A 123 -6.71 4.90 -6.76
CA TRP A 123 -6.64 3.50 -7.12
C TRP A 123 -7.52 2.70 -6.16
N SER A 124 -8.32 1.78 -6.72
CA SER A 124 -9.10 0.86 -5.90
C SER A 124 -8.18 -0.17 -5.26
N ILE A 125 -8.38 -0.47 -3.98
CA ILE A 125 -7.55 -1.40 -3.22
C ILE A 125 -8.37 -2.63 -2.83
N GLU A 126 -7.81 -3.80 -3.04
CA GLU A 126 -8.36 -5.08 -2.56
C GLU A 126 -7.32 -5.87 -1.77
N GLU A 127 -7.77 -6.58 -0.73
CA GLU A 127 -6.94 -7.53 0.02
C GLU A 127 -6.86 -8.85 -0.75
N LEU A 128 -5.65 -9.35 -0.98
CA LEU A 128 -5.41 -10.65 -1.59
C LEU A 128 -5.56 -11.77 -0.54
N ARG A 129 -6.35 -12.79 -0.88
CA ARG A 129 -6.55 -13.97 -0.02
C ARG A 129 -5.56 -15.08 -0.36
N ILE A 130 -5.03 -15.75 0.67
CA ILE A 130 -4.04 -16.83 0.52
C ILE A 130 -4.74 -18.18 0.47
N ALA A 131 -4.78 -18.80 -0.72
CA ALA A 131 -5.52 -20.04 -0.97
C ALA A 131 -5.04 -21.23 -0.13
N GLU A 132 -3.74 -21.31 0.19
CA GLU A 132 -3.14 -22.42 0.97
C GLU A 132 -3.47 -22.38 2.46
N THR A 133 -4.30 -21.43 2.92
CA THR A 133 -4.64 -21.25 4.33
C THR A 133 -6.15 -21.33 4.55
N ASP A 134 -6.57 -22.05 5.59
CA ASP A 134 -8.00 -22.29 5.86
C ASP A 134 -8.81 -20.99 6.08
N ASN A 135 -8.15 -19.95 6.59
CA ASN A 135 -8.75 -18.65 6.86
C ASN A 135 -8.51 -17.62 5.74
N GLY A 136 -7.80 -18.00 4.67
CA GLY A 136 -7.45 -17.10 3.57
C GLY A 136 -6.46 -15.99 3.96
N ARG A 137 -5.76 -16.11 5.09
CA ARG A 137 -4.82 -15.11 5.64
C ARG A 137 -3.38 -15.62 5.57
N LEU A 138 -2.40 -14.72 5.50
CA LEU A 138 -0.99 -15.09 5.45
C LEU A 138 -0.50 -15.82 6.72
N ASN A 139 -1.12 -15.55 7.87
CA ASN A 139 -0.74 -16.08 9.19
C ASN A 139 0.75 -15.84 9.54
N ARG A 140 1.33 -14.79 8.97
CA ARG A 140 2.71 -14.32 9.16
C ARG A 140 2.73 -12.79 9.13
N TYR A 141 3.71 -12.18 9.79
CA TYR A 141 4.03 -10.76 9.58
C TYR A 141 4.67 -10.56 8.20
N VAL A 142 4.32 -9.48 7.51
CA VAL A 142 5.00 -9.06 6.27
C VAL A 142 6.18 -8.15 6.60
N LEU A 143 7.37 -8.46 6.09
CA LEU A 143 8.59 -7.69 6.35
C LEU A 143 9.02 -6.86 5.15
N ALA A 144 8.94 -7.44 3.96
CA ALA A 144 9.34 -6.80 2.71
C ALA A 144 8.78 -7.55 1.51
N PHE A 145 8.78 -6.89 0.36
CA PHE A 145 8.61 -7.52 -0.94
C PHE A 145 9.95 -7.56 -1.66
N GLY A 146 10.22 -8.64 -2.37
CA GLY A 146 11.37 -8.82 -3.25
C GLY A 146 10.90 -9.19 -4.65
N ARG A 147 11.64 -8.76 -5.66
CA ARG A 147 11.38 -9.14 -7.05
C ARG A 147 12.63 -9.82 -7.61
N ASP A 148 12.44 -10.97 -8.25
CA ASP A 148 13.56 -11.64 -8.93
C ASP A 148 13.78 -11.07 -10.36
N HIS A 149 14.72 -11.67 -11.09
CA HIS A 149 15.09 -11.20 -12.43
C HIS A 149 13.95 -11.34 -13.44
N ASP A 150 13.07 -12.33 -13.24
CA ASP A 150 11.98 -12.63 -14.17
C ASP A 150 10.75 -11.76 -13.87
N GLY A 151 10.78 -10.98 -12.79
CA GLY A 151 9.70 -10.08 -12.39
C GLY A 151 8.77 -10.70 -11.34
N GLU A 152 9.05 -11.93 -10.91
CA GLU A 152 8.22 -12.62 -9.93
C GLU A 152 8.34 -11.98 -8.56
N LEU A 153 7.19 -11.79 -7.92
CA LEU A 153 7.09 -11.13 -6.63
C LEU A 153 7.15 -12.16 -5.52
N SER A 154 8.05 -11.93 -4.58
CA SER A 154 8.21 -12.69 -3.35
C SER A 154 7.93 -11.82 -2.13
N VAL A 155 7.42 -12.43 -1.08
CA VAL A 155 7.11 -11.80 0.20
C VAL A 155 8.00 -12.39 1.27
N LEU A 156 8.75 -11.53 1.95
CA LEU A 156 9.56 -11.89 3.11
C LEU A 156 8.67 -11.76 4.35
N THR A 157 8.64 -12.81 5.16
CA THR A 157 7.72 -12.93 6.28
C THR A 157 8.40 -13.46 7.53
N THR A 158 7.72 -13.36 8.67
CA THR A 158 8.15 -13.98 9.94
C THR A 158 6.92 -14.34 10.77
N GLU A 159 7.02 -15.37 11.62
CA GLU A 159 5.98 -15.66 12.63
C GLU A 159 6.18 -14.83 13.91
N ASN A 160 7.37 -14.26 14.10
CA ASN A 160 7.75 -13.55 15.31
C ASN A 160 7.94 -12.06 15.02
N PHE A 161 7.26 -11.20 15.80
CA PHE A 161 7.40 -9.75 15.66
C PHE A 161 8.77 -9.23 16.15
N THR A 162 9.48 -10.02 16.96
CA THR A 162 10.81 -9.63 17.46
C THR A 162 11.89 -9.98 16.43
N PRO A 163 13.00 -9.22 16.38
CA PRO A 163 14.11 -9.46 15.44
C PRO A 163 14.98 -10.68 15.84
N THR A 164 14.43 -11.62 16.61
CA THR A 164 15.15 -12.78 17.15
C THR A 164 14.43 -14.07 16.78
N GLY A 165 15.18 -15.17 16.70
CA GLY A 165 14.68 -16.46 16.25
C GLY A 165 14.97 -16.73 14.78
N GLY A 166 14.34 -17.79 14.24
CA GLY A 166 14.58 -18.30 12.88
C GLY A 166 13.29 -18.69 12.15
N THR A 167 12.21 -17.92 12.36
CA THR A 167 10.89 -18.15 11.74
C THR A 167 10.68 -17.37 10.44
N GLY A 168 11.73 -16.70 9.96
CA GLY A 168 11.73 -15.98 8.70
C GLY A 168 11.52 -16.92 7.51
N ALA A 169 10.71 -16.49 6.55
CA ALA A 169 10.46 -17.24 5.33
C ALA A 169 10.36 -16.30 4.12
N VAL A 170 10.60 -16.87 2.93
CA VAL A 170 10.38 -16.20 1.65
C VAL A 170 9.33 -17.00 0.90
N HIS A 171 8.23 -16.34 0.52
CA HIS A 171 7.14 -16.94 -0.23
C HIS A 171 7.07 -16.30 -1.61
N ARG A 172 7.03 -17.11 -2.67
CA ARG A 172 6.71 -16.62 -4.01
C ARG A 172 5.20 -16.52 -4.15
N LEU A 173 4.71 -15.43 -4.73
CA LEU A 173 3.31 -15.34 -5.13
C LEU A 173 3.10 -16.13 -6.42
N VAL A 174 2.13 -17.03 -6.39
CA VAL A 174 1.74 -17.86 -7.53
C VAL A 174 0.22 -17.85 -7.66
N SER A 175 -0.28 -18.20 -8.83
CA SER A 175 -1.71 -18.40 -9.02
C SER A 175 -2.17 -19.63 -8.20
N PRO A 176 -3.43 -19.68 -7.75
CA PRO A 176 -3.96 -20.87 -7.07
C PRO A 176 -3.84 -22.14 -7.92
N GLU A 177 -4.01 -22.02 -9.24
CA GLU A 177 -3.90 -23.13 -10.20
C GLU A 177 -2.48 -23.69 -10.32
N ASP A 178 -1.44 -22.84 -10.23
CA ASP A 178 -0.04 -23.28 -10.26
C ASP A 178 0.40 -23.92 -8.93
N ALA A 179 -0.15 -23.46 -7.80
CA ALA A 179 0.13 -24.03 -6.48
C ALA A 179 -0.32 -25.51 -6.37
N GLU A 180 -1.49 -25.83 -6.93
CA GLU A 180 -2.00 -27.21 -6.98
C GLU A 180 -1.16 -28.13 -7.88
N GLY A 181 -0.52 -27.57 -8.92
CA GLY A 181 0.37 -28.28 -9.84
C GLY A 181 1.75 -28.62 -9.27
N SER A 182 2.26 -27.81 -8.33
CA SER A 182 3.59 -27.99 -7.73
C SER A 182 3.61 -28.95 -6.52
N SER A 183 2.45 -29.39 -6.05
CA SER A 183 2.31 -30.32 -4.91
C SER A 183 2.17 -31.80 -5.34
N ARG A 184 2.52 -32.15 -6.58
CA ARG A 184 2.52 -33.54 -7.11
C ARG A 184 3.91 -34.07 -7.41
#